data_AF-A0A220SEJ4-F1
#
_entry.id   AF-A0A220SEJ4-F1
#
_cell.length_a   1.000
_cell.length_b   1.000
_cell.length_c   1.000
_cell.angle_alpha   90.00
_cell.angle_beta   90.00
_cell.angle_gamma   90.00
#
_symmetry.space_group_name_H-M   'P 1'
#
loop_
_entity.id
_entity.type
_entity.pdbx_description
1 polymer ?
#
loop_
_entity_poly.entity_id
_entity_poly.type
_entity_poly.pdbx_seq_one_letter_code
_entity_poly.pdbx_strand_id
1 'polypeptide(L)'
;MKILKKLCYLLTLLAVITTVASCSDDEEEIVITEPQSTPSQLLSSTPWETTNAKNQEGASVALTDTNVSNFVGFAYFKTNGTFTMFNLDNSPKMHGDWSVSADGSTRTITTKDANGNALFTRVVKIIVLTKQEFTYRIYPDANNLSVYYDIIHTPTNHPEP
;
A
#
# COMPACT_ATOMS: atom_id res chain seq x y z
N MET A 1 43.34 32.37 44.12
CA MET A 1 42.99 31.12 44.84
C MET A 1 42.01 30.32 43.98
N LYS A 2 42.28 29.01 43.83
CA LYS A 2 41.58 27.98 43.01
C LYS A 2 41.88 28.12 41.50
N ILE A 3 42.91 27.52 40.89
CA ILE A 3 43.47 26.14 40.88
C ILE A 3 42.45 25.06 40.51
N LEU A 4 42.43 24.67 39.22
CA LEU A 4 42.30 23.28 38.72
C LEU A 4 42.55 23.29 37.18
N LYS A 5 43.72 22.85 36.67
CA LYS A 5 44.08 21.46 36.24
C LYS A 5 43.21 21.01 35.04
N LYS A 6 43.66 20.67 33.82
CA LYS A 6 44.87 20.01 33.24
C LYS A 6 44.95 20.42 31.75
N LEU A 7 46.03 20.98 31.21
CA LEU A 7 47.14 20.33 30.47
C LEU A 7 46.78 19.04 29.70
N CYS A 8 46.79 19.10 28.35
CA CYS A 8 47.66 18.30 27.46
C CYS A 8 47.41 18.62 25.97
N TYR A 9 48.43 19.25 25.37
CA TYR A 9 48.90 19.17 23.98
C TYR A 9 48.22 18.16 23.03
N LEU A 10 47.92 18.56 21.78
CA LEU A 10 48.87 18.44 20.67
C LEU A 10 48.37 19.15 19.40
N LEU A 11 49.29 19.91 18.80
CA LEU A 11 49.27 20.44 17.44
C LEU A 11 49.17 19.30 16.42
N THR A 12 48.35 19.46 15.38
CA THR A 12 48.75 19.11 13.99
C THR A 12 47.95 19.95 12.99
N LEU A 13 48.64 20.96 12.45
CA LEU A 13 48.30 21.59 11.18
C LEU A 13 48.97 20.73 10.10
N LEU A 14 48.20 20.17 9.17
CA LEU A 14 48.72 19.78 7.85
C LEU A 14 47.67 20.13 6.79
N ALA A 15 47.89 21.28 6.16
CA ALA A 15 47.26 21.61 4.89
C ALA A 15 47.94 20.77 3.80
N VAL A 16 47.16 19.96 3.08
CA VAL A 16 47.55 19.44 1.78
C VAL A 16 46.59 20.04 0.78
N ILE A 17 47.12 20.99 0.01
CA ILE A 17 46.50 21.55 -1.18
C ILE A 17 46.69 20.51 -2.28
N THR A 18 45.63 19.83 -2.70
CA THR A 18 45.63 19.06 -3.95
C THR A 18 45.02 19.90 -5.05
N THR A 19 45.87 20.41 -5.92
CA THR A 19 45.49 20.92 -7.23
C THR A 19 45.02 19.75 -8.10
N VAL A 20 43.73 19.69 -8.44
CA VAL A 20 43.27 18.85 -9.55
C VAL A 20 43.33 19.66 -10.83
N ALA A 21 44.31 19.33 -11.66
CA ALA A 21 44.33 19.69 -13.06
C ALA A 21 43.91 18.46 -13.87
N SER A 22 42.85 18.63 -14.66
CA SER A 22 42.61 17.98 -15.96
C SER A 22 42.46 16.44 -16.00
N CYS A 23 41.23 15.96 -16.19
CA CYS A 23 40.77 15.21 -17.37
C CYS A 23 39.47 14.44 -17.06
N SER A 24 38.54 14.50 -18.02
CA SER A 24 37.29 13.74 -18.16
C SER A 24 37.28 12.38 -17.49
N ASP A 25 36.31 12.14 -16.60
CA ASP A 25 35.25 11.15 -16.79
C ASP A 25 34.25 11.31 -15.63
N ASP A 26 33.01 11.68 -15.98
CA ASP A 26 31.89 11.77 -15.04
C ASP A 26 31.53 10.34 -14.60
N GLU A 27 32.14 9.86 -13.52
CA GLU A 27 31.68 8.67 -12.82
C GLU A 27 30.35 9.03 -12.12
N GLU A 28 29.24 8.82 -12.84
CA GLU A 28 27.91 8.76 -12.24
C GLU A 28 27.93 7.70 -11.13
N GLU A 29 27.84 8.15 -9.88
CA GLU A 29 27.56 7.30 -8.75
C GLU A 29 26.23 6.59 -9.00
N ILE A 30 26.29 5.31 -9.36
CA ILE A 30 25.11 4.46 -9.54
C ILE A 30 24.46 4.30 -8.17
N VAL A 31 23.50 5.18 -7.87
CA VAL A 31 22.55 4.97 -6.78
C VAL A 31 21.73 3.74 -7.14
N ILE A 32 22.11 2.57 -6.60
CA ILE A 32 21.30 1.36 -6.69
C ILE A 32 20.06 1.58 -5.81
N THR A 33 19.07 2.27 -6.37
CA THR A 33 17.72 2.31 -5.81
C THR A 33 17.15 0.91 -5.97
N GLU A 34 17.00 0.17 -4.86
CA GLU A 34 16.19 -1.06 -4.79
C GLU A 34 14.91 -0.86 -5.63
N PRO A 35 14.61 -1.74 -6.61
CA PRO A 35 13.46 -1.55 -7.48
C PRO A 35 12.20 -1.48 -6.62
N GLN A 36 11.62 -0.27 -6.54
CA GLN A 36 10.38 -0.05 -5.82
C GLN A 36 9.29 -0.87 -6.50
N SER A 37 8.65 -1.77 -5.76
CA SER A 37 7.54 -2.56 -6.29
C SER A 37 6.44 -1.62 -6.79
N THR A 38 5.88 -1.90 -7.95
CA THR A 38 4.73 -1.14 -8.44
C THR A 38 3.54 -1.31 -7.50
N PRO A 39 2.57 -0.38 -7.48
CA PRO A 39 1.36 -0.54 -6.67
C PRO A 39 0.63 -1.88 -6.90
N SER A 40 0.58 -2.35 -8.15
CA SER A 40 -0.01 -3.65 -8.48
C SER A 40 0.82 -4.82 -7.91
N GLN A 41 2.15 -4.77 -8.00
CA GLN A 41 3.01 -5.79 -7.37
C GLN A 41 2.82 -5.82 -5.85
N LEU A 42 2.65 -4.66 -5.22
CA LEU A 42 2.42 -4.57 -3.78
C LEU A 42 1.06 -5.17 -3.38
N LEU A 43 -0.03 -4.80 -4.07
CA LEU A 43 -1.37 -5.32 -3.77
C LEU A 43 -1.48 -6.83 -4.01
N SER A 44 -0.75 -7.38 -4.98
CA SER A 44 -0.73 -8.82 -5.29
C SER A 44 0.29 -9.65 -4.50
N SER A 45 1.06 -9.02 -3.60
CA SER A 45 2.14 -9.68 -2.87
C SER A 45 1.67 -10.63 -1.76
N THR A 46 0.40 -10.53 -1.35
CA THR A 46 -0.16 -11.28 -0.23
C THR A 46 -1.69 -11.37 -0.35
N PRO A 47 -2.32 -12.41 0.24
CA PRO A 47 -3.75 -12.39 0.53
C PRO A 47 -4.10 -11.30 1.55
N TRP A 48 -5.31 -10.75 1.43
CA TRP A 48 -5.81 -9.69 2.30
C TRP A 48 -7.04 -10.13 3.05
N GLU A 49 -7.12 -9.79 4.33
CA GLU A 49 -8.31 -9.95 5.17
C GLU A 49 -8.84 -8.59 5.58
N THR A 50 -10.14 -8.36 5.45
CA THR A 50 -10.78 -7.16 6.03
C THR A 50 -10.77 -7.26 7.55
N THR A 51 -9.97 -6.44 8.22
CA THR A 51 -9.80 -6.50 9.68
C THR A 51 -10.41 -5.31 10.42
N ASN A 52 -10.71 -4.21 9.72
CA ASN A 52 -11.34 -3.05 10.33
C ASN A 52 -12.08 -2.20 9.30
N ALA A 53 -12.97 -1.33 9.78
CA ALA A 53 -13.58 -0.27 8.99
C ALA A 53 -13.66 1.00 9.84
N LYS A 54 -13.47 2.16 9.21
CA LYS A 54 -13.60 3.47 9.88
C LYS A 54 -14.56 4.36 9.12
N ASN A 55 -15.35 5.17 9.82
CA ASN A 55 -16.21 6.19 9.22
C ASN A 55 -15.41 7.48 8.92
N GLN A 56 -16.10 8.51 8.44
CA GLN A 56 -15.50 9.80 8.10
C GLN A 56 -14.85 10.55 9.28
N GLU A 57 -15.27 10.26 10.51
CA GLU A 57 -14.72 10.83 11.75
C GLU A 57 -13.49 10.03 12.25
N GLY A 58 -13.12 8.95 11.55
CA GLY A 58 -12.06 8.04 11.96
C GLY A 58 -12.46 7.05 13.05
N ALA A 59 -13.75 7.02 13.44
CA ALA A 59 -14.28 6.09 14.41
C ALA A 59 -14.44 4.69 13.81
N SER A 60 -14.13 3.66 14.59
CA SER A 60 -14.31 2.27 14.17
C SER A 60 -15.78 1.93 13.96
N VAL A 61 -16.03 1.16 12.90
CA VAL A 61 -17.36 0.65 12.51
C VAL A 61 -17.32 -0.86 12.60
N ALA A 62 -18.34 -1.46 13.20
CA ALA A 62 -18.45 -2.91 13.29
C ALA A 62 -18.49 -3.52 11.88
N LEU A 63 -17.75 -4.61 11.64
CA LEU A 63 -17.74 -5.28 10.33
C LEU A 63 -19.11 -5.92 9.98
N THR A 64 -20.02 -6.05 10.95
CA THR A 64 -21.41 -6.47 10.74
C THR A 64 -22.36 -5.31 10.36
N ASP A 65 -21.89 -4.06 10.39
CA ASP A 65 -22.70 -2.90 10.01
C ASP A 65 -23.08 -2.97 8.53
N THR A 66 -24.34 -2.67 8.21
CA THR A 66 -24.90 -2.79 6.85
C THR A 66 -24.19 -1.93 5.81
N ASN A 67 -23.52 -0.85 6.23
CA ASN A 67 -22.78 0.02 5.34
C ASN A 67 -21.42 -0.58 4.90
N VAL A 68 -20.88 -1.53 5.67
CA VAL A 68 -19.53 -2.09 5.43
C VAL A 68 -19.51 -3.60 5.22
N SER A 69 -20.51 -4.34 5.70
CA SER A 69 -20.52 -5.80 5.72
C SER A 69 -20.34 -6.44 4.35
N ASN A 70 -20.87 -5.82 3.30
CA ASN A 70 -20.69 -6.27 1.91
C ASN A 70 -19.24 -6.20 1.41
N PHE A 71 -18.33 -5.52 2.11
CA PHE A 71 -16.91 -5.42 1.76
C PHE A 71 -16.02 -6.37 2.57
N VAL A 72 -16.57 -7.01 3.59
CA VAL A 72 -15.82 -7.88 4.52
C VAL A 72 -15.53 -9.23 3.90
N GLY A 73 -14.29 -9.69 4.01
CA GLY A 73 -13.89 -11.02 3.57
C GLY A 73 -12.40 -11.16 3.34
N PHE A 74 -12.05 -12.20 2.58
CA PHE A 74 -10.71 -12.44 2.05
C PHE A 74 -10.64 -11.99 0.60
N ALA A 75 -9.50 -11.42 0.20
CA ALA A 75 -9.23 -11.01 -1.18
C ALA A 75 -7.85 -11.50 -1.65
N TYR A 76 -7.83 -12.08 -2.85
CA TYR A 76 -6.65 -12.64 -3.46
C TYR A 76 -6.44 -11.97 -4.82
N PHE A 77 -5.41 -11.12 -4.92
CA PHE A 77 -5.06 -10.40 -6.15
C PHE A 77 -3.89 -11.12 -6.83
N LYS A 78 -4.10 -11.62 -8.05
CA LYS A 78 -3.11 -12.39 -8.79
C LYS A 78 -2.33 -11.50 -9.75
N THR A 79 -1.06 -11.80 -9.96
CA THR A 79 -0.15 -11.03 -10.84
C THR A 79 -0.55 -11.02 -12.31
N ASN A 80 -1.38 -11.97 -12.74
CA ASN A 80 -1.98 -12.00 -14.08
C ASN A 80 -3.18 -11.05 -14.24
N GLY A 81 -3.52 -10.25 -13.23
CA GLY A 81 -4.61 -9.28 -13.26
C GLY A 81 -5.99 -9.85 -12.90
N THR A 82 -6.08 -11.08 -12.40
CA THR A 82 -7.35 -11.63 -11.89
C THR A 82 -7.43 -11.60 -10.37
N PHE A 83 -8.65 -11.57 -9.84
CA PHE A 83 -8.90 -11.63 -8.40
C PHE A 83 -10.01 -12.61 -8.05
N THR A 84 -9.97 -13.10 -6.82
CA THR A 84 -11.05 -13.84 -6.16
C THR A 84 -11.27 -13.26 -4.77
N MET A 85 -12.52 -13.31 -4.32
CA MET A 85 -12.93 -12.89 -2.99
C MET A 85 -13.87 -13.92 -2.38
N PHE A 86 -13.73 -14.10 -1.08
CA PHE A 86 -14.54 -15.00 -0.26
C PHE A 86 -15.04 -14.26 0.96
N ASN A 87 -16.17 -14.69 1.52
CA ASN A 87 -16.56 -14.27 2.85
C ASN A 87 -15.65 -14.90 3.91
N LEU A 88 -15.72 -14.43 5.16
CA LEU A 88 -14.87 -14.96 6.25
C LEU A 88 -15.16 -16.44 6.59
N ASP A 89 -16.30 -16.97 6.16
CA ASP A 89 -16.68 -18.38 6.28
C ASP A 89 -16.26 -19.23 5.07
N ASN A 90 -15.43 -18.68 4.18
CA ASN A 90 -14.99 -19.29 2.91
C ASN A 90 -16.08 -19.55 1.87
N SER A 91 -17.29 -19.01 2.05
CA SER A 91 -18.26 -19.02 0.96
C SER A 91 -17.81 -18.10 -0.20
N PRO A 92 -17.97 -18.51 -1.47
CA PRO A 92 -17.60 -17.69 -2.61
C PRO A 92 -18.33 -16.34 -2.62
N LYS A 93 -17.60 -15.26 -2.93
CA LYS A 93 -18.17 -13.92 -2.98
C LYS A 93 -18.18 -13.34 -4.39
N MET A 94 -17.00 -13.25 -5.02
CA MET A 94 -16.87 -12.77 -6.41
C MET A 94 -15.48 -13.01 -6.97
N HIS A 95 -15.37 -12.98 -8.29
CA HIS A 95 -14.12 -13.04 -9.04
C HIS A 95 -14.16 -12.11 -10.24
N GLY A 96 -13.01 -11.87 -10.85
CA GLY A 96 -12.92 -11.08 -12.07
C GLY A 96 -11.52 -10.54 -12.33
N ASP A 97 -11.45 -9.40 -13.01
CA ASP A 97 -10.20 -8.71 -13.31
C ASP A 97 -9.98 -7.52 -12.36
N TRP A 98 -8.73 -7.15 -12.13
CA TRP A 98 -8.38 -5.99 -11.33
C TRP A 98 -7.16 -5.25 -11.88
N SER A 99 -7.03 -3.99 -11.49
CA SER A 99 -5.83 -3.18 -11.69
C SER A 99 -5.69 -2.13 -10.61
N VAL A 100 -4.48 -1.59 -10.46
CA VAL A 100 -4.20 -0.39 -9.67
C VAL A 100 -3.58 0.65 -10.60
N SER A 101 -3.95 1.92 -10.46
CA SER A 101 -3.37 3.00 -11.25
C SER A 101 -1.87 3.12 -10.98
N ALA A 102 -1.11 3.62 -11.96
CA ALA A 102 0.36 3.69 -11.87
C ALA A 102 0.86 4.51 -10.67
N ASP A 103 0.09 5.52 -10.26
CA ASP A 103 0.34 6.36 -9.08
C ASP A 103 -0.14 5.74 -7.76
N GLY A 104 -0.78 4.57 -7.80
CA GLY A 104 -1.32 3.87 -6.63
C GLY A 104 -2.57 4.51 -6.02
N SER A 105 -3.18 5.51 -6.66
CA SER A 105 -4.30 6.26 -6.08
C SER A 105 -5.65 5.58 -6.21
N THR A 106 -5.81 4.64 -7.14
CA THR A 106 -7.09 3.97 -7.40
C THR A 106 -6.93 2.47 -7.66
N ARG A 107 -7.91 1.68 -7.22
CA ARG A 107 -8.09 0.28 -7.61
C ARG A 107 -9.34 0.16 -8.47
N THR A 108 -9.21 -0.54 -9.58
CA THR A 108 -10.36 -0.96 -10.40
C THR A 108 -10.56 -2.46 -10.24
N ILE A 109 -11.80 -2.88 -10.07
CA ILE A 109 -12.21 -4.29 -10.22
C ILE A 109 -13.34 -4.38 -11.23
N THR A 110 -13.34 -5.41 -12.06
CA THR A 110 -14.44 -5.79 -12.95
C THR A 110 -14.84 -7.20 -12.60
N THR A 111 -15.97 -7.35 -11.92
CA THR A 111 -16.52 -8.65 -11.53
C THR A 111 -17.10 -9.35 -12.74
N LYS A 112 -16.91 -10.67 -12.83
CA LYS A 112 -17.38 -11.50 -13.94
C LYS A 112 -18.30 -12.62 -13.46
N ASP A 113 -19.18 -13.09 -14.35
CA ASP A 113 -19.92 -14.34 -14.15
C ASP A 113 -19.02 -15.57 -14.42
N ALA A 114 -19.62 -16.77 -14.32
CA ALA A 114 -18.92 -18.02 -14.59
C ALA A 114 -18.50 -18.20 -16.06
N ASN A 115 -19.15 -17.48 -16.99
CA ASN A 115 -18.83 -17.51 -18.42
C ASN A 115 -17.78 -16.45 -18.80
N GLY A 116 -17.34 -15.62 -17.84
CA GLY A 116 -16.38 -14.54 -18.05
C GLY A 116 -17.00 -13.22 -18.51
N ASN A 117 -18.34 -13.10 -18.55
CA ASN A 117 -19.00 -11.84 -18.89
C ASN A 117 -18.90 -10.85 -17.72
N ALA A 118 -18.62 -9.59 -18.03
CA ALA A 118 -18.59 -8.55 -17.02
C ALA A 118 -19.98 -8.31 -16.42
N LEU A 119 -20.07 -8.30 -15.10
CA LEU A 119 -21.28 -8.00 -14.34
C LEU A 119 -21.32 -6.52 -13.93
N PHE A 120 -20.23 -6.03 -13.35
CA PHE A 120 -20.06 -4.62 -13.01
C PHE A 120 -18.58 -4.27 -12.84
N THR A 121 -18.28 -2.97 -12.92
CA THR A 121 -16.97 -2.40 -12.61
C THR A 121 -17.08 -1.45 -11.42
N ARG A 122 -16.09 -1.49 -10.53
CA ARG A 122 -15.96 -0.57 -9.40
C ARG A 122 -14.57 0.01 -9.36
N VAL A 123 -14.49 1.34 -9.33
CA VAL A 123 -13.26 2.09 -9.08
C VAL A 123 -13.34 2.66 -7.67
N VAL A 124 -12.32 2.42 -6.86
CA VAL A 124 -12.22 2.97 -5.49
C VAL A 124 -10.94 3.76 -5.33
N LYS A 125 -11.00 4.79 -4.50
CA LYS A 125 -9.82 5.52 -4.05
C LYS A 125 -9.06 4.67 -3.03
N ILE A 126 -7.76 4.52 -3.23
CA ILE A 126 -6.84 3.93 -2.26
C ILE A 126 -6.41 5.05 -1.31
N ILE A 127 -6.48 4.76 0.00
CA ILE A 127 -6.04 5.66 1.07
C ILE A 127 -4.68 5.22 1.60
N VAL A 128 -4.47 3.91 1.73
CA VAL A 128 -3.19 3.31 2.15
C VAL A 128 -2.92 2.09 1.29
N LEU A 129 -1.69 1.97 0.79
CA LEU A 129 -1.18 0.77 0.15
C LEU A 129 0.28 0.58 0.54
N THR A 130 0.49 -0.36 1.46
CA THR A 130 1.81 -0.76 1.98
C THR A 130 1.88 -2.29 2.04
N LYS A 131 3.01 -2.85 2.49
CA LYS A 131 3.11 -4.30 2.73
C LYS A 131 2.29 -4.75 3.96
N GLN A 132 1.84 -3.82 4.80
CA GLN A 132 1.15 -4.09 6.07
C GLN A 132 -0.32 -3.72 6.04
N GLU A 133 -0.73 -2.85 5.12
CA GLU A 133 -2.08 -2.32 5.09
C GLU A 133 -2.51 -1.99 3.66
N PHE A 134 -3.72 -2.41 3.33
CA PHE A 134 -4.44 -1.97 2.15
C PHE A 134 -5.80 -1.40 2.56
N THR A 135 -5.95 -0.09 2.40
CA THR A 135 -7.16 0.66 2.78
C THR A 135 -7.71 1.39 1.57
N TYR A 136 -9.00 1.22 1.31
CA TYR A 136 -9.72 1.95 0.28
C TYR A 136 -11.01 2.56 0.81
N ARG A 137 -11.47 3.61 0.14
CA ARG A 137 -12.68 4.36 0.53
C ARG A 137 -13.88 3.93 -0.29
N ILE A 138 -15.01 3.79 0.39
CA ILE A 138 -16.33 3.61 -0.22
C ILE A 138 -17.28 4.72 0.20
N TYR A 139 -18.19 5.05 -0.71
CA TYR A 139 -19.25 6.04 -0.50
C TYR A 139 -20.59 5.30 -0.61
N PRO A 140 -21.42 5.27 0.44
CA PRO A 140 -22.76 4.69 0.37
C PRO A 140 -23.65 5.41 -0.66
N ASP A 141 -23.46 6.73 -0.78
CA ASP A 141 -24.11 7.58 -1.78
C ASP A 141 -23.03 8.31 -2.59
N ALA A 142 -22.99 8.07 -3.90
CA ALA A 142 -22.03 8.69 -4.79
C ALA A 142 -22.19 10.22 -4.91
N ASN A 143 -23.36 10.76 -4.56
CA ASN A 143 -23.63 12.20 -4.56
C ASN A 143 -23.24 12.87 -3.23
N ASN A 144 -22.94 12.11 -2.19
CA ASN A 144 -22.56 12.63 -0.88
C ASN A 144 -21.21 12.08 -0.43
N LEU A 145 -20.14 12.75 -0.87
CA LEU A 145 -18.77 12.35 -0.53
C LEU A 145 -18.34 12.73 0.90
N SER A 146 -19.20 13.42 1.66
CA SER A 146 -18.93 13.73 3.08
C SER A 146 -19.16 12.51 3.99
N VAL A 147 -19.94 11.53 3.53
CA VAL A 147 -20.18 10.27 4.24
C VAL A 147 -19.40 9.18 3.53
N TYR A 148 -18.42 8.60 4.22
CA TYR A 148 -17.61 7.53 3.66
C TYR A 148 -17.17 6.53 4.73
N TYR A 149 -16.77 5.36 4.25
CA TYR A 149 -16.12 4.36 5.07
C TYR A 149 -14.80 3.94 4.43
N ASP A 150 -13.75 3.90 5.24
CA ASP A 150 -12.46 3.36 4.87
C ASP A 150 -12.41 1.89 5.30
N ILE A 151 -12.29 0.99 4.32
CA ILE A 151 -12.25 -0.46 4.52
C ILE A 151 -10.80 -0.89 4.59
N ILE A 152 -10.38 -1.39 5.76
CA ILE A 152 -8.98 -1.65 6.09
C ILE A 152 -8.72 -3.14 5.98
N HIS A 153 -7.67 -3.50 5.25
CA HIS A 153 -7.20 -4.87 5.11
C HIS A 153 -5.78 -4.99 5.62
N THR A 154 -5.49 -6.13 6.24
CA THR A 154 -4.14 -6.53 6.62
C THR A 154 -3.76 -7.82 5.90
N PRO A 155 -2.45 -8.07 5.68
CA PRO A 155 -1.97 -9.33 5.13
C PRO A 155 -2.45 -10.51 5.96
N THR A 156 -2.76 -11.62 5.28
CA THR A 156 -3.13 -12.88 5.93
C THR A 156 -2.42 -14.05 5.27
N ASN A 157 -2.22 -15.12 6.04
CA ASN A 157 -1.72 -16.40 5.53
C ASN A 157 -2.86 -17.37 5.19
N HIS A 158 -4.11 -16.90 5.20
CA HIS A 158 -5.27 -17.71 4.83
C HIS A 158 -5.10 -18.22 3.39
N PRO A 159 -5.16 -19.55 3.15
CA PRO A 159 -5.06 -20.10 1.80
C PRO A 159 -6.32 -19.77 0.99
N GLU A 160 -6.19 -19.50 -0.31
CA GLU A 160 -7.35 -19.39 -1.20
C GLU A 160 -8.12 -20.73 -1.18
N PRO A 161 -9.42 -20.74 -0.82
CA PRO A 161 -10.24 -21.96 -0.76
C PRO A 161 -10.38 -22.73 -2.07
#